data_AF-K1PPM6-F1
#
_entry.id   AF-K1PPM6-F1
#
_cell.length_a   1.000
_cell.length_b   1.000
_cell.length_c   1.000
_cell.angle_alpha   90.00
_cell.angle_beta   90.00
_cell.angle_gamma   90.00
#
_symmetry.space_group_name_H-M   'P 1'
#
loop_
_entity.id
_entity.type
_entity.pdbx_description
1 polymer ?
#
loop_
_entity_poly.entity_id
_entity_poly.type
_entity_poly.pdbx_seq_one_letter_code
_entity_poly.pdbx_strand_id
1 'polypeptide(L)'
;MKVFLFFLSAVCGSQAFIVCPPDACATVRCAAVTAENCDGVVKQNGGFCGCCDSCVSYLAEGESCLATLFLGMPSTADCGPGLHCNMHTHKCVATLNPCAQELSTFTATQNGLPLLGAHKPLCDVDGYYQPKQCAGSHIKRFRVAIRPNLGSKPQLNPGFTLGLLERTQSKPRVDPVRSIHQKADPNCVFGIYKGCYCVSKEGHQIEGYTANVWEAQHMTCQCARDQYEYMQTGLIGRLFYCTANGSYQNYQCMGDVCRCTDADGNVVANSHSVSIGQIDTLKC
;
A
#
# COMPACT_ATOMS: atom_id res chain seq x y z
N MET A 1 27.44 52.97 36.48
CA MET A 1 28.01 51.64 36.82
C MET A 1 27.06 50.92 37.76
N LYS A 2 26.30 49.95 37.24
CA LYS A 2 25.59 48.90 37.99
C LYS A 2 25.26 47.81 36.97
N VAL A 3 26.15 46.84 36.89
CA VAL A 3 26.06 45.66 36.04
C VAL A 3 24.97 44.77 36.62
N PHE A 4 23.84 44.62 35.91
CA PHE A 4 22.86 43.59 36.20
C PHE A 4 23.33 42.29 35.52
N LEU A 5 23.99 41.43 36.28
CA LEU A 5 24.26 40.05 35.92
C LEU A 5 22.95 39.26 35.99
N PHE A 6 22.27 39.10 34.84
CA PHE A 6 21.26 38.07 34.69
C PHE A 6 21.97 36.71 34.65
N PHE A 7 21.86 35.94 35.73
CA PHE A 7 22.20 34.52 35.74
C PHE A 7 21.25 33.79 34.77
N LEU A 8 21.73 33.48 33.57
CA LEU A 8 21.16 32.46 32.70
C LEU A 8 21.36 31.12 33.39
N SER A 9 20.36 30.66 34.14
CA SER A 9 20.28 29.25 34.54
C SER A 9 20.07 28.43 33.27
N ALA A 10 21.16 27.89 32.73
CA ALA A 10 21.12 26.82 31.75
C ALA A 10 20.52 25.59 32.46
N VAL A 11 19.19 25.46 32.38
CA VAL A 11 18.54 24.16 32.62
C VAL A 11 18.92 23.30 31.43
N CYS A 12 20.04 22.58 31.54
CA CYS A 12 20.30 21.42 30.71
C CYS A 12 19.19 20.41 31.02
N GLY A 13 18.11 20.46 30.26
CA GLY A 13 17.13 19.38 30.24
C GLY A 13 17.85 18.13 29.73
N SER A 14 18.36 17.30 30.66
CA SER A 14 18.77 15.95 30.34
C SER A 14 17.49 15.22 29.90
N GLN A 15 17.34 15.00 28.60
CA GLN A 15 16.40 13.99 28.13
C GLN A 15 16.93 12.66 28.64
N ALA A 16 16.46 12.24 29.81
CA ALA A 16 16.68 10.89 30.30
C ALA A 16 15.84 9.99 29.40
N PHE A 17 16.44 9.49 28.33
CA PHE A 17 15.94 8.28 27.71
C PHE A 17 16.03 7.20 28.78
N ILE A 18 14.88 6.73 29.26
CA ILE A 18 14.82 5.61 30.19
C ILE A 18 15.29 4.40 29.38
N VAL A 19 16.55 4.02 29.52
CA VAL A 19 17.12 2.86 28.85
C VAL A 19 17.45 1.85 29.95
N CYS A 20 16.97 0.62 29.79
CA CYS A 20 17.24 -0.45 30.74
C CYS A 20 18.70 -0.88 30.59
N PRO A 21 19.52 -0.82 31.66
CA PRO A 21 20.88 -1.34 31.62
C PRO A 21 20.87 -2.88 31.46
N PRO A 22 21.96 -3.49 30.98
CA PRO A 22 22.02 -4.93 30.69
C PRO A 22 21.76 -5.82 31.93
N ASP A 23 21.95 -5.29 33.13
CA ASP A 23 21.72 -5.93 34.42
C ASP A 23 20.39 -5.50 35.08
N ALA A 24 19.50 -4.79 34.37
CA ALA A 24 18.23 -4.31 34.91
C ALA A 24 17.37 -5.42 35.55
N CYS A 25 17.53 -6.66 35.09
CA CYS A 25 16.79 -7.82 35.58
C CYS A 25 17.55 -8.64 36.63
N ALA A 26 18.81 -8.32 36.94
CA ALA A 26 19.68 -9.15 37.79
C ALA A 26 19.16 -9.30 39.24
N THR A 27 18.45 -8.29 39.74
CA THR A 27 17.86 -8.30 41.09
C THR A 27 16.34 -8.52 41.09
N VAL A 28 15.73 -8.70 39.90
CA VAL A 28 14.28 -8.82 39.77
C VAL A 28 13.86 -10.26 40.08
N ARG A 29 12.86 -10.41 40.95
CA ARG A 29 12.23 -11.69 41.27
C ARG A 29 10.82 -11.70 40.70
N CYS A 30 10.58 -12.57 39.73
CA CYS A 30 9.30 -12.68 39.06
C CYS A 30 8.32 -13.57 39.83
N ALA A 31 7.05 -13.17 39.84
CA ALA A 31 5.97 -14.09 40.19
C ALA A 31 5.77 -15.08 39.04
N ALA A 32 5.45 -16.34 39.36
CA ALA A 32 5.10 -17.31 38.34
C ALA A 32 3.73 -16.95 37.75
N VAL A 33 3.70 -16.55 36.48
CA VAL A 33 2.47 -16.32 35.72
C VAL A 33 2.30 -17.50 34.78
N THR A 34 1.20 -18.23 34.93
CA THR A 34 0.86 -19.41 34.14
C THR A 34 -0.56 -19.26 33.58
N ALA A 35 -0.93 -20.09 32.62
CA ALA A 35 -2.26 -20.05 32.01
C ALA A 35 -3.39 -20.30 33.03
N GLU A 36 -3.09 -20.97 34.14
CA GLU A 36 -4.08 -21.28 35.18
C GLU A 36 -4.30 -20.11 36.16
N ASN A 37 -3.33 -19.19 36.29
CA ASN A 37 -3.39 -18.08 37.24
C ASN A 37 -3.52 -16.70 36.58
N CYS A 38 -3.63 -16.68 35.25
CA CYS A 38 -3.81 -15.48 34.44
C CYS A 38 -5.19 -15.46 33.79
N ASP A 39 -6.05 -14.55 34.24
CA ASP A 39 -7.33 -14.25 33.60
C ASP A 39 -7.11 -13.30 32.40
N GLY A 40 -6.45 -13.82 31.37
CA GLY A 40 -5.98 -13.04 30.22
C GLY A 40 -4.97 -13.80 29.38
N VAL A 41 -4.04 -13.08 28.76
CA VAL A 41 -2.95 -13.65 27.97
C VAL A 41 -1.63 -13.46 28.68
N VAL A 42 -0.85 -14.54 28.80
CA VAL A 42 0.50 -14.47 29.34
C VAL A 42 1.43 -13.90 28.28
N LYS A 43 1.93 -12.68 28.51
CA LYS A 43 2.92 -12.03 27.68
C LYS A 43 4.31 -12.30 28.24
N GLN A 44 5.14 -12.98 27.46
CA GLN A 44 6.53 -13.26 27.80
C GLN A 44 7.33 -11.96 27.90
N ASN A 45 8.16 -11.80 28.94
CA ASN A 45 9.00 -10.61 29.16
C ASN A 45 8.20 -9.28 29.05
N GLY A 46 7.08 -9.19 29.77
CA GLY A 46 6.23 -8.00 29.78
C GLY A 46 6.82 -6.82 30.56
N GLY A 47 6.34 -5.61 30.25
CA GLY A 47 6.74 -4.35 30.90
C GLY A 47 7.92 -3.64 30.21
N PHE A 48 8.31 -2.49 30.76
CA PHE A 48 9.27 -1.57 30.11
C PHE A 48 10.69 -2.16 29.92
N CYS A 49 11.21 -2.89 30.91
CA CYS A 49 12.51 -3.57 30.82
C CYS A 49 12.40 -5.07 30.53
N GLY A 50 11.18 -5.59 30.36
CA GLY A 50 10.93 -7.00 29.98
C GLY A 50 11.55 -8.06 30.89
N CYS A 51 11.61 -7.83 32.19
CA CYS A 51 12.28 -8.77 33.11
C CYS A 51 11.43 -9.98 33.53
N CYS A 52 10.11 -9.87 33.46
CA CYS A 52 9.18 -10.89 33.94
C CYS A 52 8.02 -11.09 33.00
N ASP A 53 7.43 -12.28 33.02
CA ASP A 53 6.16 -12.54 32.36
C ASP A 53 5.05 -11.74 33.03
N SER A 54 4.11 -11.24 32.23
CA SER A 54 2.98 -10.44 32.69
C SER A 54 1.67 -11.05 32.20
N CYS A 55 0.66 -11.09 33.07
CA CYS A 55 -0.71 -11.38 32.65
C CYS A 55 -1.37 -10.09 32.15
N VAL A 56 -1.85 -10.08 30.91
CA VAL A 56 -2.49 -8.90 30.30
C VAL A 56 -3.89 -9.23 29.79
N SER A 57 -4.84 -8.32 30.00
CA SER A 57 -6.15 -8.36 29.36
C SER A 57 -6.16 -7.57 28.04
N TYR A 58 -6.87 -8.06 27.03
CA TYR A 58 -6.97 -7.35 25.75
C TYR A 58 -8.04 -6.27 25.77
N LEU A 59 -7.65 -5.06 25.42
CA LEU A 59 -8.52 -3.92 25.18
C LEU A 59 -9.05 -3.95 23.74
N ALA A 60 -10.33 -3.65 23.57
CA ALA A 60 -11.00 -3.55 22.27
C ALA A 60 -10.67 -2.22 21.57
N GLU A 61 -11.01 -2.13 20.27
CA GLU A 61 -10.86 -0.89 19.51
C GLU A 61 -11.68 0.26 20.15
N GLY A 62 -11.05 1.42 20.31
CA GLY A 62 -11.62 2.61 20.91
C GLY A 62 -11.52 2.69 22.44
N GLU A 63 -11.12 1.62 23.13
CA GLU A 63 -10.91 1.61 24.58
C GLU A 63 -9.64 2.37 24.98
N SER A 64 -9.62 2.90 26.20
CA SER A 64 -8.50 3.69 26.67
C SER A 64 -7.31 2.83 27.06
N CYS A 65 -6.19 3.06 26.40
CA CYS A 65 -4.91 2.44 26.69
C CYS A 65 -3.99 3.37 27.51
N LEU A 66 -4.51 4.43 28.13
CA LEU A 66 -3.70 5.34 28.95
C LEU A 66 -2.96 4.60 30.08
N ALA A 67 -3.57 3.55 30.63
CA ALA A 67 -2.97 2.71 31.67
C ALA A 67 -1.68 1.99 31.22
N THR A 68 -1.53 1.71 29.92
CA THR A 68 -0.32 1.05 29.38
C THR A 68 0.86 2.00 29.19
N LEU A 69 0.61 3.30 29.31
CA LEU A 69 1.58 4.38 29.14
C LEU A 69 2.24 4.84 30.45
N PHE A 70 1.79 4.35 31.60
CA PHE A 70 2.39 4.70 32.88
C PHE A 70 3.68 3.90 33.12
N LEU A 71 4.80 4.63 33.19
CA LEU A 71 6.15 4.10 33.36
C LEU A 71 6.31 3.40 34.72
N GLY A 72 6.67 2.11 34.70
CA GLY A 72 7.24 1.41 35.86
C GLY A 72 6.37 0.31 36.48
N MET A 73 5.16 0.05 35.97
CA MET A 73 4.38 -1.13 36.33
C MET A 73 4.16 -2.02 35.10
N PRO A 74 4.13 -3.36 35.27
CA PRO A 74 3.71 -4.24 34.18
C PRO A 74 2.28 -3.85 33.78
N SER A 75 2.08 -3.56 32.49
CA SER A 75 0.76 -3.19 31.97
C SER A 75 -0.21 -4.35 32.22
N THR A 76 -1.25 -4.15 33.03
CA THR A 76 -2.26 -5.17 33.30
C THR A 76 -3.24 -5.36 32.14
N ALA A 77 -3.19 -4.46 31.16
CA ALA A 77 -3.97 -4.52 29.94
C ALA A 77 -3.08 -4.14 28.75
N ASP A 78 -3.39 -4.66 27.56
CA ASP A 78 -2.75 -4.30 26.31
C ASP A 78 -3.80 -4.19 25.22
N CYS A 79 -3.55 -3.45 24.15
CA CYS A 79 -4.46 -3.47 23.01
C CYS A 79 -4.50 -4.88 22.41
N GLY A 80 -5.70 -5.31 21.98
CA GLY A 80 -5.89 -6.62 21.35
C GLY A 80 -5.01 -6.83 20.11
N PRO A 81 -4.86 -8.08 19.64
CA PRO A 81 -4.12 -8.38 18.42
C PRO A 81 -4.57 -7.51 17.24
N GLY A 82 -3.62 -6.88 16.55
CA GLY A 82 -3.92 -5.97 15.43
C GLY A 82 -4.33 -4.56 15.84
N LEU A 83 -4.25 -4.20 17.12
CA LEU A 83 -4.48 -2.85 17.63
C LEU A 83 -3.18 -2.29 18.23
N HIS A 84 -3.01 -0.98 18.20
CA HIS A 84 -1.95 -0.28 18.92
C HIS A 84 -2.51 0.90 19.71
N CYS A 85 -1.83 1.27 20.79
CA CYS A 85 -2.19 2.44 21.57
C CYS A 85 -1.75 3.72 20.86
N ASN A 86 -2.70 4.54 20.42
CA ASN A 86 -2.39 5.85 19.85
C ASN A 86 -1.96 6.82 20.96
N MET A 87 -0.73 7.35 20.88
CA MET A 87 -0.16 8.25 21.90
C MET A 87 -0.90 9.58 22.07
N HIS A 88 -1.66 10.03 21.06
CA HIS A 88 -2.37 11.31 21.10
C HIS A 88 -3.78 11.17 21.65
N THR A 89 -4.48 10.10 21.25
CA THR A 89 -5.86 9.87 21.68
C THR A 89 -5.96 8.96 22.91
N HIS A 90 -4.85 8.29 23.27
CA HIS A 90 -4.78 7.28 24.33
C HIS A 90 -5.84 6.18 24.17
N LYS A 91 -6.12 5.80 22.93
CA LYS A 91 -7.07 4.76 22.56
C LYS A 91 -6.42 3.66 21.75
N CYS A 92 -6.88 2.43 21.92
CA CYS A 92 -6.54 1.33 21.03
C CYS A 92 -7.17 1.58 19.67
N VAL A 93 -6.34 1.65 18.63
CA VAL A 93 -6.76 1.86 17.25
C VAL A 93 -6.20 0.74 16.39
N ALA A 94 -6.87 0.42 15.28
CA ALA A 94 -6.39 -0.58 14.35
C ALA A 94 -4.98 -0.27 13.87
N THR A 95 -4.09 -1.25 14.01
CA THR A 95 -2.82 -1.31 13.31
C THR A 95 -3.15 -1.67 11.87
N LEU A 96 -3.31 -0.64 11.06
CA LEU A 96 -3.55 -0.81 9.64
C LEU A 96 -2.28 -1.34 8.97
N ASN A 97 -2.46 -2.27 8.03
CA ASN A 97 -1.38 -2.66 7.13
C ASN A 97 -0.96 -1.45 6.25
N PRO A 98 0.27 -1.45 5.71
CA PRO A 98 0.88 -0.25 5.12
C PRO A 98 -0.01 0.45 4.07
N CYS A 99 -0.67 -0.31 3.20
CA CYS A 99 -1.55 0.26 2.17
C CYS A 99 -2.83 0.84 2.78
N ALA A 100 -3.49 0.11 3.68
CA ALA A 100 -4.69 0.60 4.37
C ALA A 100 -4.40 1.87 5.18
N GLN A 101 -3.21 1.96 5.79
CA GLN A 101 -2.76 3.16 6.46
C GLN A 101 -2.62 4.34 5.48
N GLU A 102 -1.91 4.17 4.37
CA GLU A 102 -1.77 5.22 3.34
C GLU A 102 -3.13 5.61 2.73
N LEU A 103 -4.01 4.64 2.50
CA LEU A 103 -5.35 4.89 2.00
C LEU A 103 -6.18 5.72 2.99
N SER A 104 -6.08 5.44 4.29
CA SER A 104 -6.77 6.21 5.33
C SER A 104 -6.29 7.67 5.37
N THR A 105 -4.99 7.92 5.24
CA THR A 105 -4.45 9.30 5.22
C THR A 105 -4.85 10.02 3.93
N PHE A 106 -4.85 9.32 2.79
CA PHE A 106 -5.32 9.84 1.52
C PHE A 106 -6.78 10.29 1.63
N THR A 107 -7.67 9.45 2.19
CA THR A 107 -9.09 9.80 2.36
C THR A 107 -9.31 10.94 3.37
N ALA A 108 -8.57 10.96 4.48
CA ALA A 108 -8.66 12.00 5.50
C ALA A 108 -8.19 13.37 5.02
N THR A 109 -7.17 13.42 4.16
CA THR A 109 -6.63 14.67 3.61
C THR A 109 -7.61 15.38 2.67
N GLN A 110 -8.63 14.68 2.17
CA GLN A 110 -9.38 15.14 1.00
C GLN A 110 -10.68 15.89 1.32
N ASN A 111 -11.27 15.87 2.53
CA ASN A 111 -12.59 16.49 2.80
C ASN A 111 -13.63 16.27 1.65
N GLY A 112 -13.53 15.17 0.90
CA GLY A 112 -14.35 14.88 -0.28
C GLY A 112 -13.98 15.53 -1.63
N LEU A 113 -12.89 16.31 -1.79
CA LEU A 113 -12.46 16.86 -3.10
C LEU A 113 -11.18 16.21 -3.65
N PRO A 114 -11.28 15.30 -4.66
CA PRO A 114 -10.15 14.66 -5.33
C PRO A 114 -9.14 15.69 -5.85
N LEU A 115 -7.94 15.73 -5.27
CA LEU A 115 -6.79 16.36 -5.93
C LEU A 115 -6.54 15.60 -7.24
N LEU A 116 -6.93 16.22 -8.36
CA LEU A 116 -6.71 15.67 -9.70
C LEU A 116 -5.23 15.27 -9.85
N GLY A 117 -4.98 13.99 -10.06
CA GLY A 117 -3.63 13.42 -10.25
C GLY A 117 -2.91 12.92 -8.99
N ALA A 118 -3.52 12.99 -7.81
CA ALA A 118 -2.96 12.34 -6.62
C ALA A 118 -3.10 10.81 -6.72
N HIS A 119 -2.01 10.08 -6.40
CA HIS A 119 -1.99 8.62 -6.46
C HIS A 119 -2.80 8.05 -5.30
N LYS A 120 -3.95 7.44 -5.60
CA LYS A 120 -4.69 6.64 -4.63
C LYS A 120 -4.11 5.22 -4.64
N PRO A 121 -3.56 4.71 -3.53
CA PRO A 121 -3.01 3.36 -3.49
C PRO A 121 -4.11 2.32 -3.63
N LEU A 122 -3.79 1.22 -4.32
CA LEU A 122 -4.65 0.06 -4.48
C LEU A 122 -4.29 -0.99 -3.43
N CYS A 123 -5.23 -1.27 -2.53
CA CYS A 123 -5.04 -2.22 -1.45
C CYS A 123 -5.82 -3.51 -1.70
N ASP A 124 -5.31 -4.62 -1.19
CA ASP A 124 -6.05 -5.87 -1.10
C ASP A 124 -7.02 -5.86 0.10
N VAL A 125 -7.72 -6.98 0.32
CA VAL A 125 -8.70 -7.14 1.40
C VAL A 125 -8.07 -7.11 2.80
N ASP A 126 -6.79 -7.49 2.88
CA ASP A 126 -6.04 -7.51 4.14
C ASP A 126 -5.42 -6.14 4.43
N GLY A 127 -5.41 -5.21 3.47
CA GLY A 127 -4.85 -3.86 3.62
C GLY A 127 -3.38 -3.74 3.23
N TYR A 128 -2.82 -4.74 2.55
CA TYR A 128 -1.51 -4.66 1.89
C TYR A 128 -1.65 -4.15 0.46
N TYR A 129 -0.53 -3.83 -0.19
CA TYR A 129 -0.55 -3.33 -1.56
C TYR A 129 -0.91 -4.45 -2.55
N GLN A 130 -1.83 -4.12 -3.46
CA GLN A 130 -2.03 -4.94 -4.66
C GLN A 130 -0.75 -4.97 -5.48
N PRO A 131 -0.43 -6.09 -6.15
CA PRO A 131 0.80 -6.23 -6.94
C PRO A 131 1.05 -5.13 -7.96
N LYS A 132 -0.03 -4.66 -8.61
CA LYS A 132 0.02 -3.60 -9.62
C LYS A 132 -0.47 -2.29 -9.03
N GLN A 133 0.32 -1.22 -9.18
CA GLN A 133 -0.07 0.15 -8.86
C GLN A 133 -0.02 0.99 -10.15
N CYS A 134 -0.88 2.01 -10.26
CA CYS A 134 -0.97 2.88 -11.44
C CYS A 134 -0.67 4.33 -11.02
N ALA A 135 0.44 4.92 -11.49
CA ALA A 135 0.80 6.30 -11.16
C ALA A 135 -0.01 7.32 -11.97
N GLY A 136 -0.65 8.27 -11.28
CA GLY A 136 -1.36 9.39 -11.91
C GLY A 136 -0.42 10.27 -12.74
N SER A 137 -0.95 10.93 -13.76
CA SER A 137 -0.24 12.06 -14.36
C SER A 137 -0.04 13.12 -13.29
N HIS A 138 1.21 13.52 -13.03
CA HIS A 138 1.52 14.69 -12.21
C HIS A 138 0.82 15.92 -12.81
N ILE A 139 -0.43 16.17 -12.44
CA ILE A 139 -1.10 17.43 -12.73
C ILE A 139 -0.46 18.40 -11.74
N LYS A 140 0.55 19.16 -12.22
CA LYS A 140 1.00 20.35 -11.52
C LYS A 140 -0.25 21.17 -11.22
N ARG A 141 -0.47 21.56 -9.95
CA ARG A 141 -1.62 22.35 -9.49
C ARG A 141 -2.00 23.43 -10.51
N PHE A 142 -3.00 23.17 -11.34
CA PHE A 142 -3.66 24.25 -12.07
C PHE A 142 -4.57 24.94 -11.05
N ARG A 143 -4.21 26.16 -10.64
CA ARG A 143 -5.18 27.05 -10.01
C ARG A 143 -6.27 27.32 -11.04
N VAL A 144 -7.38 26.60 -10.96
CA VAL A 144 -8.60 26.97 -11.68
C VAL A 144 -9.08 28.25 -11.02
N ALA A 145 -8.76 29.40 -11.62
CA ALA A 145 -9.39 30.65 -11.26
C ALA A 145 -10.86 30.56 -11.70
N ILE A 146 -11.75 30.19 -10.78
CA ILE A 146 -13.19 30.33 -11.00
C ILE A 146 -13.43 31.84 -11.10
N ARG A 147 -13.55 32.36 -12.33
CA ARG A 147 -14.11 33.70 -12.54
C ARG A 147 -15.61 33.59 -12.22
N PRO A 148 -16.11 34.27 -11.18
CA PRO A 148 -17.55 34.32 -10.97
C PRO A 148 -18.16 35.09 -12.16
N ASN A 149 -18.92 34.40 -13.01
CA ASN A 149 -19.73 35.08 -14.01
C ASN A 149 -20.89 35.76 -13.29
N LEU A 150 -20.75 37.08 -13.12
CA LEU A 150 -21.84 37.96 -12.76
C LEU A 150 -22.74 38.13 -14.00
N GLY A 151 -23.96 37.60 -13.92
CA GLY A 151 -25.15 38.10 -14.61
C GLY A 151 -25.16 38.12 -16.14
N SER A 152 -25.93 37.22 -16.75
CA SER A 152 -26.91 37.61 -17.78
C SER A 152 -27.95 36.50 -17.96
N LYS A 153 -29.23 36.85 -17.71
CA LYS A 153 -30.38 36.02 -18.03
C LYS A 153 -30.53 35.92 -19.56
N PRO A 154 -30.80 34.76 -20.16
CA PRO A 154 -31.26 34.71 -21.55
C PRO A 154 -32.77 34.98 -21.59
N GLN A 155 -33.15 36.12 -22.18
CA GLN A 155 -34.52 36.39 -22.63
C GLN A 155 -34.83 35.48 -23.84
N LEU A 156 -36.01 34.85 -23.81
CA LEU A 156 -36.54 34.00 -24.87
C LEU A 156 -37.18 34.90 -25.94
N ASN A 157 -36.64 34.94 -27.15
CA ASN A 157 -37.30 35.56 -28.30
C ASN A 157 -37.92 34.49 -29.20
N PRO A 158 -39.22 34.58 -29.52
CA PRO A 158 -39.88 33.71 -30.49
C PRO A 158 -39.80 34.31 -31.90
N GLY A 159 -39.50 33.45 -32.88
CA GLY A 159 -39.68 33.75 -34.30
C GLY A 159 -38.37 33.77 -35.08
N PHE A 160 -38.15 32.73 -35.89
CA PHE A 160 -37.91 32.87 -37.32
C PHE A 160 -37.96 31.50 -38.01
N THR A 161 -38.36 31.55 -39.28
CA THR A 161 -39.07 30.56 -40.08
C THR A 161 -38.28 29.35 -40.59
N LEU A 162 -39.04 28.28 -40.87
CA LEU A 162 -38.66 27.07 -41.60
C LEU A 162 -38.17 27.44 -43.01
N GLY A 163 -36.93 27.08 -43.36
CA GLY A 163 -36.36 27.24 -44.69
C GLY A 163 -35.36 26.12 -44.98
N LEU A 164 -35.79 25.17 -45.81
CA LEU A 164 -34.97 24.11 -46.40
C LEU A 164 -33.82 24.73 -47.22
N LEU A 165 -32.59 24.32 -46.95
CA LEU A 165 -31.48 24.34 -47.90
C LEU A 165 -30.56 23.17 -47.59
N GLU A 166 -30.64 22.15 -48.44
CA GLU A 166 -29.72 21.01 -48.47
C GLU A 166 -28.30 21.50 -48.81
N ARG A 167 -27.33 21.17 -47.96
CA ARG A 167 -25.93 21.04 -48.38
C ARG A 167 -25.35 19.76 -47.81
N THR A 168 -25.07 18.88 -48.76
CA THR A 168 -24.15 17.74 -48.72
C THR A 168 -22.94 17.97 -47.80
N GLN A 169 -22.85 17.17 -46.74
CA GLN A 169 -21.59 16.91 -46.04
C GLN A 169 -21.33 15.40 -46.07
N SER A 170 -20.28 15.03 -46.79
CA SER A 170 -19.62 13.74 -46.71
C SER A 170 -19.23 13.48 -45.25
N LYS A 171 -19.91 12.52 -44.62
CA LYS A 171 -19.51 12.00 -43.31
C LYS A 171 -18.13 11.36 -43.45
N PRO A 172 -17.10 11.77 -42.71
CA PRO A 172 -15.88 10.98 -42.61
C PRO A 172 -16.25 9.60 -42.03
N ARG A 173 -15.78 8.55 -42.70
CA ARG A 173 -15.91 7.16 -42.26
C ARG A 173 -15.10 7.01 -40.97
N VAL A 174 -15.78 7.09 -39.84
CA VAL A 174 -15.26 6.57 -38.57
C VAL A 174 -15.38 5.06 -38.69
N ASP A 175 -14.25 4.39 -38.84
CA ASP A 175 -14.22 2.94 -38.78
C ASP A 175 -14.78 2.49 -37.42
N PRO A 176 -15.63 1.44 -37.39
CA PRO A 176 -16.22 0.99 -36.15
C PRO A 176 -15.11 0.51 -35.23
N VAL A 177 -14.90 1.25 -34.14
CA VAL A 177 -14.13 0.77 -32.98
C VAL A 177 -14.72 -0.57 -32.61
N ARG A 178 -13.95 -1.62 -32.87
CA ARG A 178 -14.29 -2.99 -32.53
C ARG A 178 -14.53 -3.01 -31.02
N SER A 179 -15.78 -3.27 -30.63
CA SER A 179 -16.18 -3.43 -29.23
C SER A 179 -15.39 -4.59 -28.65
N ILE A 180 -14.27 -4.28 -27.99
CA ILE A 180 -13.65 -5.18 -27.04
C ILE A 180 -14.43 -4.99 -25.75
N HIS A 181 -15.36 -5.91 -25.48
CA HIS A 181 -15.82 -6.20 -24.13
C HIS A 181 -14.65 -6.83 -23.35
N GLN A 182 -13.60 -6.05 -23.09
CA GLN A 182 -12.62 -6.37 -22.07
C GLN A 182 -12.92 -5.43 -20.91
N LYS A 183 -13.30 -5.99 -19.77
CA LYS A 183 -13.57 -5.26 -18.52
C LYS A 183 -12.35 -4.39 -18.22
N ALA A 184 -12.41 -3.10 -18.56
CA ALA A 184 -11.32 -2.17 -18.30
C ALA A 184 -11.07 -2.15 -16.79
N ASP A 185 -9.82 -2.33 -16.37
CA ASP A 185 -9.44 -2.16 -14.98
C ASP A 185 -9.81 -0.73 -14.55
N PRO A 186 -10.78 -0.55 -13.63
CA PRO A 186 -11.25 0.78 -13.25
C PRO A 186 -10.14 1.63 -12.62
N ASN A 187 -9.03 1.01 -12.21
CA ASN A 187 -7.90 1.69 -11.60
C ASN A 187 -6.84 2.15 -12.61
N CYS A 188 -7.05 1.88 -13.90
CA CYS A 188 -6.05 2.14 -14.93
C CYS A 188 -6.68 2.75 -16.19
N VAL A 189 -7.31 3.90 -15.97
CA VAL A 189 -8.01 4.68 -17.00
C VAL A 189 -7.03 5.50 -17.84
N PHE A 190 -7.08 5.28 -19.15
CA PHE A 190 -6.29 6.00 -20.15
C PHE A 190 -6.54 7.52 -20.06
N GLY A 191 -5.47 8.31 -19.89
CA GLY A 191 -5.52 9.77 -19.76
C GLY A 191 -5.50 10.32 -18.32
N ILE A 192 -5.71 9.48 -17.30
CA ILE A 192 -5.55 9.85 -15.88
C ILE A 192 -4.20 9.37 -15.35
N TYR A 193 -3.78 8.18 -15.73
CA TYR A 193 -2.53 7.53 -15.30
C TYR A 193 -1.48 7.56 -16.41
N LYS A 194 -0.19 7.70 -16.05
CA LYS A 194 0.93 7.65 -17.01
C LYS A 194 1.34 6.22 -17.34
N GLY A 195 1.28 5.34 -16.34
CA GLY A 195 1.73 3.96 -16.45
C GLY A 195 1.55 3.21 -15.14
N CYS A 196 1.85 1.93 -15.19
CA CYS A 196 1.68 0.97 -14.10
C CYS A 196 3.03 0.39 -13.75
N TYR A 197 3.16 -0.02 -12.51
CA TYR A 197 4.38 -0.59 -11.98
C TYR A 197 4.06 -1.66 -10.95
N CYS A 198 4.99 -2.59 -10.77
CA CYS A 198 4.87 -3.63 -9.76
C CYS A 198 5.40 -3.15 -8.42
N VAL A 199 4.75 -3.57 -7.34
CA VAL A 199 5.17 -3.29 -5.96
C VAL A 199 5.18 -4.54 -5.10
N SER A 200 6.01 -4.56 -4.06
CA SER A 200 5.98 -5.57 -3.01
C SER A 200 4.70 -5.46 -2.17
N LYS A 201 4.48 -6.45 -1.30
CA LYS A 201 3.34 -6.46 -0.36
C LYS A 201 3.31 -5.22 0.55
N GLU A 202 4.47 -4.69 0.89
CA GLU A 202 4.68 -3.51 1.74
C GLU A 202 4.68 -2.19 0.97
N GLY A 203 4.64 -2.24 -0.37
CA GLY A 203 4.59 -1.06 -1.23
C GLY A 203 5.93 -0.62 -1.82
N HIS A 204 6.98 -1.44 -1.72
CA HIS A 204 8.25 -1.10 -2.38
C HIS A 204 8.13 -1.34 -3.90
N GLN A 205 8.40 -0.30 -4.69
CA GLN A 205 8.42 -0.43 -6.15
C GLN A 205 9.51 -1.41 -6.61
N ILE A 206 9.11 -2.39 -7.42
CA ILE A 206 10.02 -3.37 -8.01
C ILE A 206 10.52 -2.81 -9.35
N GLU A 207 11.78 -2.42 -9.37
CA GLU A 207 12.42 -1.81 -10.54
C GLU A 207 12.44 -2.75 -11.75
N GLY A 208 12.34 -2.17 -12.95
CA GLY A 208 12.34 -2.89 -14.23
C GLY A 208 10.98 -3.43 -14.68
N TYR A 209 9.98 -3.46 -13.80
CA TYR A 209 8.62 -3.92 -14.13
C TYR A 209 7.64 -2.76 -14.20
N THR A 210 7.63 -2.10 -15.35
CA THR A 210 6.72 -1.00 -15.66
C THR A 210 6.05 -1.21 -17.00
N ALA A 211 4.81 -0.74 -17.14
CA ALA A 211 4.06 -0.83 -18.38
C ALA A 211 3.30 0.47 -18.63
N ASN A 212 3.12 0.82 -19.89
CA ASN A 212 2.17 1.88 -20.24
C ASN A 212 0.75 1.40 -19.97
N VAL A 213 -0.20 2.35 -19.85
CA VAL A 213 -1.59 2.03 -19.49
C VAL A 213 -2.24 1.03 -20.46
N TRP A 214 -1.90 1.07 -21.76
CA TRP A 214 -2.44 0.13 -22.75
C TRP A 214 -1.83 -1.28 -22.67
N GLU A 215 -0.59 -1.41 -22.18
CA GLU A 215 0.11 -2.69 -21.98
C GLU A 215 -0.24 -3.34 -20.64
N ALA A 216 -0.77 -2.56 -19.70
CA ALA A 216 -1.07 -2.99 -18.34
C ALA A 216 -2.39 -3.78 -18.19
N GLN A 217 -3.11 -4.05 -19.28
CA GLN A 217 -4.38 -4.78 -19.26
C GLN A 217 -4.25 -6.20 -18.67
N HIS A 218 -3.12 -6.86 -18.94
CA HIS A 218 -2.80 -8.22 -18.46
C HIS A 218 -1.56 -8.24 -17.54
N MET A 219 -1.26 -7.11 -16.92
CA MET A 219 -0.18 -6.97 -15.95
C MET A 219 -0.65 -7.51 -14.59
N THR A 220 -0.13 -8.67 -14.18
CA THR A 220 -0.44 -9.29 -12.89
C THR A 220 0.62 -8.98 -11.83
N CYS A 221 1.86 -8.70 -12.23
CA CYS A 221 3.02 -8.47 -11.34
C CYS A 221 3.41 -9.67 -10.46
N GLN A 222 2.81 -10.85 -10.66
CA GLN A 222 3.02 -11.99 -9.77
C GLN A 222 4.46 -12.51 -9.83
N CYS A 223 5.01 -12.68 -11.04
CA CYS A 223 6.40 -13.15 -11.22
C CYS A 223 7.41 -12.18 -10.60
N ALA A 224 7.22 -10.88 -10.83
CA ALA A 224 8.07 -9.84 -10.24
C ALA A 224 8.05 -9.87 -8.71
N ARG A 225 6.87 -10.05 -8.10
CA ARG A 225 6.73 -10.15 -6.64
C ARG A 225 7.33 -11.42 -6.09
N ASP A 226 7.06 -12.57 -6.69
CA ASP A 226 7.60 -13.85 -6.23
C ASP A 226 9.13 -13.85 -6.32
N GLN A 227 9.69 -13.27 -7.39
CA GLN A 227 11.12 -13.06 -7.54
C GLN A 227 11.66 -12.15 -6.43
N TYR A 228 11.01 -11.01 -6.17
CA TYR A 228 11.41 -10.07 -5.12
C TYR A 228 11.40 -10.74 -3.74
N GLU A 229 10.32 -11.43 -3.38
CA GLU A 229 10.17 -12.13 -2.10
C GLU A 229 11.21 -13.26 -1.96
N TYR A 230 11.45 -14.03 -3.02
CA TYR A 230 12.49 -15.06 -3.01
C TYR A 230 13.87 -14.46 -2.78
N MET A 231 14.20 -13.33 -3.42
CA MET A 231 15.48 -12.65 -3.23
C MET A 231 15.67 -12.14 -1.79
N GLN A 232 14.60 -11.75 -1.09
CA GLN A 232 14.68 -11.35 0.33
C GLN A 232 15.06 -12.51 1.27
N THR A 233 14.80 -13.77 0.87
CA THR A 233 15.19 -14.94 1.70
C THR A 233 16.69 -15.17 1.74
N GLY A 234 17.46 -14.56 0.83
CA GLY A 234 18.90 -14.80 0.67
C GLY A 234 19.24 -16.16 0.06
N LEU A 235 18.25 -16.95 -0.34
CA LEU A 235 18.45 -18.22 -1.03
C LEU A 235 18.84 -17.97 -2.50
N ILE A 236 19.78 -18.76 -3.00
CA ILE A 236 20.24 -18.73 -4.40
C ILE A 236 19.87 -20.06 -5.06
N GLY A 237 19.46 -20.02 -6.32
CA GLY A 237 19.28 -21.24 -7.13
C GLY A 237 17.94 -21.36 -7.87
N ARG A 238 17.00 -20.44 -7.64
CA ARG A 238 15.78 -20.34 -8.43
C ARG A 238 15.86 -19.14 -9.38
N LEU A 239 15.63 -19.39 -10.67
CA LEU A 239 15.48 -18.35 -11.69
C LEU A 239 14.00 -18.16 -12.00
N PHE A 240 13.59 -16.90 -12.14
CA PHE A 240 12.23 -16.51 -12.51
C PHE A 240 12.27 -15.91 -13.91
N TYR A 241 11.49 -16.49 -14.83
CA TYR A 241 11.38 -15.99 -16.20
C TYR A 241 10.14 -15.10 -16.28
N CYS A 242 10.32 -13.80 -16.03
CA CYS A 242 9.24 -12.84 -16.04
C CYS A 242 9.15 -12.09 -17.38
N THR A 243 7.95 -11.62 -17.73
CA THR A 243 7.74 -10.65 -18.80
C THR A 243 8.11 -9.25 -18.32
N ALA A 244 8.29 -8.30 -19.25
CA ALA A 244 8.62 -6.91 -18.91
C ALA A 244 7.55 -6.19 -18.06
N ASN A 245 6.29 -6.65 -18.11
CA ASN A 245 5.22 -6.15 -17.26
C ASN A 245 5.14 -6.89 -15.90
N GLY A 246 6.07 -7.78 -15.58
CA GLY A 246 6.16 -8.46 -14.27
C GLY A 246 5.23 -9.66 -14.10
N SER A 247 4.53 -10.08 -15.15
CA SER A 247 3.81 -11.35 -15.18
C SER A 247 4.76 -12.53 -15.46
N TYR A 248 4.30 -13.75 -15.24
CA TYR A 248 5.05 -14.94 -15.64
C TYR A 248 5.10 -15.07 -17.17
N GLN A 249 6.24 -15.51 -17.70
CA GLN A 249 6.29 -16.03 -19.06
C GLN A 249 5.42 -17.29 -19.16
N ASN A 250 5.00 -17.64 -20.38
CA ASN A 250 4.24 -18.87 -20.65
C ASN A 250 5.08 -20.16 -20.50
N TYR A 251 6.32 -20.06 -20.03
CA TYR A 251 7.18 -21.16 -19.65
C TYR A 251 8.02 -20.79 -18.42
N GLN A 252 8.49 -21.77 -17.68
CA GLN A 252 9.51 -21.63 -16.65
C GLN A 252 10.53 -22.77 -16.76
N CYS A 253 11.78 -22.49 -16.38
CA CYS A 253 12.85 -23.47 -16.39
C CYS A 253 13.34 -23.76 -14.97
N MET A 254 13.56 -25.04 -14.69
CA MET A 254 14.19 -25.51 -13.47
C MET A 254 15.46 -26.28 -13.84
N GLY A 255 16.62 -25.67 -13.57
CA GLY A 255 17.89 -26.15 -14.12
C GLY A 255 17.88 -26.04 -15.64
N ASP A 256 18.15 -27.15 -16.33
CA ASP A 256 18.17 -27.21 -17.79
C ASP A 256 16.79 -27.49 -18.40
N VAL A 257 15.78 -27.87 -17.61
CA VAL A 257 14.48 -28.33 -18.12
C VAL A 257 13.46 -27.20 -18.08
N CYS A 258 12.96 -26.80 -19.26
CA CYS A 258 11.91 -25.81 -19.42
C CYS A 258 10.56 -26.46 -19.74
N ARG A 259 9.48 -25.95 -19.14
CA ARG A 259 8.10 -26.41 -19.36
C ARG A 259 7.14 -25.24 -19.48
N CYS A 260 6.02 -25.47 -20.16
CA CYS A 260 4.95 -24.47 -20.26
C CYS A 260 4.29 -24.23 -18.89
N THR A 261 3.96 -22.98 -18.62
CA THR A 261 3.33 -22.56 -17.38
C THR A 261 2.05 -21.76 -17.62
N ASP A 262 1.16 -21.80 -16.65
CA ASP A 262 -0.02 -20.94 -16.61
C ASP A 262 0.33 -19.50 -16.17
N ALA A 263 -0.70 -18.67 -15.99
CA ALA A 263 -0.54 -17.26 -15.61
C ALA A 263 0.10 -17.05 -14.22
N ASP A 264 0.07 -18.07 -13.37
CA ASP A 264 0.63 -18.06 -12.02
C ASP A 264 2.03 -18.70 -11.98
N GLY A 265 2.56 -19.11 -13.14
CA GLY A 265 3.87 -19.74 -13.25
C GLY A 265 3.86 -21.23 -12.88
N ASN A 266 2.70 -21.86 -12.73
CA ASN A 266 2.60 -23.29 -12.45
C ASN A 266 2.72 -24.11 -13.74
N VAL A 267 3.45 -25.23 -13.67
CA VAL A 267 3.65 -26.11 -14.81
C VAL A 267 2.33 -26.74 -15.25
N VAL A 268 1.98 -26.56 -16.52
CA VAL A 268 0.78 -27.16 -17.11
C VAL A 268 0.97 -28.67 -17.21
N ALA A 269 -0.03 -29.43 -16.73
CA ALA A 269 -0.01 -30.90 -16.79
C ALA A 269 0.12 -31.39 -18.24
N ASN A 270 0.97 -32.40 -18.47
CA ASN A 270 1.26 -32.97 -19.79
C ASN A 270 1.92 -32.01 -20.79
N SER A 271 2.47 -30.87 -20.34
CA SER A 271 3.33 -30.05 -21.20
C SER A 271 4.62 -30.80 -21.54
N HIS A 272 5.04 -30.74 -22.81
CA HIS A 272 6.35 -31.23 -23.20
C HIS A 272 7.44 -30.37 -22.58
N SER A 273 8.58 -30.98 -22.30
CA SER A 273 9.75 -30.30 -21.77
C SER A 273 10.86 -30.24 -22.80
N VAL A 274 11.58 -29.13 -22.84
CA VAL A 274 12.78 -28.97 -23.66
C VAL A 274 13.97 -28.57 -22.78
N SER A 275 15.19 -28.76 -23.29
CA SER A 275 16.39 -28.17 -22.69
C SER A 275 16.38 -26.65 -22.91
N ILE A 276 16.98 -25.88 -22.00
CA ILE A 276 17.03 -24.40 -22.11
C ILE A 276 17.70 -23.94 -23.41
N GLY A 277 18.65 -24.71 -23.94
CA GLY A 277 19.31 -24.44 -25.22
C GLY A 277 18.37 -24.57 -26.43
N GLN A 278 17.18 -25.16 -26.26
CA GLN A 278 16.18 -25.38 -27.29
C GLN A 278 14.86 -24.65 -26.97
N ILE A 279 14.90 -23.62 -26.13
CA ILE A 279 13.70 -22.95 -25.64
C ILE A 279 12.80 -22.38 -26.75
N ASP A 280 13.37 -21.95 -27.89
CA ASP A 280 12.62 -21.45 -29.04
C ASP A 280 11.73 -22.53 -29.70
N THR A 281 12.04 -23.81 -29.45
CA THR A 281 11.24 -24.96 -29.91
C THR A 281 10.09 -25.29 -28.97
N LEU A 282 10.09 -24.77 -27.74
CA LEU A 282 8.98 -24.92 -26.79
C LEU A 282 7.79 -24.12 -27.32
N LYS A 283 6.64 -24.79 -27.46
CA LYS A 283 5.40 -24.19 -27.95
C LYS A 283 4.37 -24.26 -26.84
N CYS A 284 4.13 -23.10 -26.26
CA CYS A 284 3.05 -22.75 -25.35
C CYS A 284 2.28 -21.61 -26.05
#